data_AF-B4RHJ7-F1
#
_entry.id   AF-B4RHJ7-F1
#
_cell.length_a   1.000
_cell.length_b   1.000
_cell.length_c   1.000
_cell.angle_alpha   90.00
_cell.angle_beta   90.00
_cell.angle_gamma   90.00
#
_symmetry.space_group_name_H-M   'P 1'
#
loop_
_entity.id
_entity.type
_entity.pdbx_description
1 polymer ?
#
loop_
_entity_poly.entity_id
_entity_poly.type
_entity_poly.pdbx_seq_one_letter_code
_entity_poly.pdbx_strand_id
1 'polypeptide(L)'
;MSDDDAFDQRLLKSATAYSKLYPSIGARLKAAYESGHPLAREAARAIRAAAERADGARAQHLRDVHGLSPQETRIVLHLVDGGAVSSAALALGVAESTIRSHLKSTFAKTGVRRQADLRSLLPGG
;
A
#
# COMPACT_ATOMS: atom_id res chain seq x y z
N MET A 1 -0.42 -17.35 7.42
CA MET A 1 0.90 -16.69 7.38
C MET A 1 1.58 -17.23 6.13
N SER A 2 1.53 -16.49 5.03
CA SER A 2 1.91 -17.00 3.69
C SER A 2 3.39 -16.70 3.42
N ASP A 3 4.10 -17.63 2.80
CA ASP A 3 5.55 -17.54 2.52
C ASP A 3 5.92 -16.30 1.67
N ASP A 4 4.99 -15.79 0.87
CA ASP A 4 5.14 -14.59 0.05
C ASP A 4 5.43 -13.32 0.87
N ASP A 5 4.77 -13.14 2.03
CA ASP A 5 4.96 -11.92 2.84
C ASP A 5 6.34 -11.89 3.51
N ALA A 6 6.82 -13.05 3.95
CA ALA A 6 8.17 -13.18 4.49
C ALA A 6 9.25 -12.93 3.44
N PHE A 7 9.02 -13.39 2.20
CA PHE A 7 9.90 -13.16 1.06
C PHE A 7 9.95 -11.68 0.68
N ASP A 8 8.79 -11.02 0.56
CA ASP A 8 8.68 -9.59 0.22
C ASP A 8 9.34 -8.69 1.26
N GLN A 9 9.13 -8.97 2.55
CA GLN A 9 9.79 -8.22 3.63
C GLN A 9 11.32 -8.38 3.60
N ARG A 10 11.82 -9.58 3.32
CA ARG A 10 13.27 -9.85 3.19
C ARG A 10 13.85 -9.17 1.96
N LEU A 11 13.13 -9.17 0.85
CA LEU A 11 13.52 -8.52 -0.39
C LEU A 11 13.57 -7.00 -0.22
N LEU A 12 12.57 -6.40 0.42
CA LEU A 12 12.49 -4.96 0.67
C LEU A 12 13.60 -4.48 1.63
N LYS A 13 13.86 -5.24 2.70
CA LYS A 13 15.00 -4.99 3.61
C LYS A 13 16.33 -5.07 2.86
N SER A 14 16.48 -6.06 1.99
CA SER A 14 17.68 -6.24 1.18
C SER A 14 17.84 -5.08 0.20
N ALA A 15 16.82 -4.71 -0.57
CA ALA A 15 16.85 -3.59 -1.50
C ALA A 15 17.22 -2.27 -0.80
N THR A 16 16.67 -2.04 0.40
CA THR A 16 17.01 -0.86 1.22
C THR A 16 18.47 -0.87 1.67
N ALA A 17 18.98 -2.02 2.12
CA ALA A 17 20.39 -2.19 2.48
C ALA A 17 21.31 -2.00 1.25
N TYR A 18 20.93 -2.55 0.10
CA TYR A 18 21.65 -2.38 -1.17
C TYR A 18 21.71 -0.92 -1.62
N SER A 19 20.61 -0.17 -1.47
CA SER A 19 20.58 1.27 -1.78
C SER A 19 21.52 2.08 -0.87
N LYS A 20 21.68 1.70 0.41
CA LYS A 20 22.65 2.31 1.31
C LYS A 20 24.10 1.98 0.95
N LEU A 21 24.37 0.74 0.54
CA LEU A 21 25.70 0.26 0.14
C LEU A 21 26.13 0.84 -1.22
N TYR A 22 25.18 1.06 -2.11
CA TYR A 22 25.41 1.64 -3.43
C TYR A 22 24.42 2.78 -3.70
N PRO A 23 24.66 3.99 -3.13
CA PRO A 23 23.76 5.14 -3.29
C PRO A 23 23.53 5.53 -4.76
N SER A 24 24.48 5.18 -5.63
CA SER A 24 24.39 5.42 -7.07
C SER A 24 23.33 4.56 -7.76
N ILE A 25 22.85 3.47 -7.18
CA ILE A 25 21.91 2.56 -7.85
C ILE A 25 20.59 3.28 -8.17
N GLY A 26 20.08 4.10 -7.25
CA GLY A 26 18.87 4.90 -7.48
C GLY A 26 19.07 5.94 -8.58
N ALA A 27 20.19 6.68 -8.54
CA ALA A 27 20.52 7.67 -9.57
C ALA A 27 20.72 7.04 -10.96
N ARG A 28 21.34 5.85 -11.02
CA ARG A 28 21.58 5.12 -12.27
C ARG A 28 20.29 4.54 -12.84
N LEU A 29 19.42 3.97 -12.00
CA LEU A 29 18.10 3.49 -12.43
C LEU A 29 17.25 4.65 -12.94
N LYS A 30 17.26 5.80 -12.25
CA LYS A 30 16.58 7.03 -12.69
C LYS A 30 17.13 7.51 -14.03
N ALA A 31 18.45 7.64 -14.18
CA ALA A 31 19.08 8.07 -15.43
C ALA A 31 18.79 7.10 -16.60
N ALA A 32 18.81 5.78 -16.35
CA ALA A 32 18.46 4.79 -17.36
C ALA A 32 16.97 4.86 -17.77
N TYR A 33 16.08 5.13 -16.83
CA TYR A 33 14.66 5.35 -17.14
C TYR A 33 14.45 6.64 -17.96
N GLU A 34 15.08 7.75 -17.54
CA GLU A 34 15.00 9.07 -18.17
C GLU A 34 15.61 9.09 -19.58
N SER A 35 16.70 8.34 -19.80
CA SER A 35 17.30 8.19 -21.14
C SER A 35 16.44 7.37 -22.10
N GLY A 36 15.35 6.76 -21.61
CA GLY A 36 14.46 5.91 -22.40
C GLY A 36 15.01 4.51 -22.63
N HIS A 37 15.97 4.05 -21.83
CA HIS A 37 16.57 2.73 -21.99
C HIS A 37 15.48 1.62 -22.01
N PRO A 38 15.43 0.75 -23.03
CA PRO A 38 14.34 -0.22 -23.21
C PRO A 38 14.09 -1.10 -21.99
N LEU A 39 15.14 -1.70 -21.43
CA LEU A 39 15.04 -2.55 -20.24
C LEU A 39 14.57 -1.78 -18.99
N ALA A 40 14.96 -0.51 -18.84
CA ALA A 40 14.56 0.29 -17.68
C ALA A 40 13.07 0.64 -17.76
N ARG A 41 12.56 0.95 -18.96
CA ARG A 41 11.12 1.18 -19.20
C ARG A 41 10.30 -0.08 -19.03
N GLU A 42 10.79 -1.21 -19.53
CA GLU A 42 10.13 -2.50 -19.36
C GLU A 42 10.05 -2.89 -17.88
N ALA A 43 11.15 -2.82 -17.15
CA ALA A 43 11.18 -3.08 -15.72
C ALA A 43 10.23 -2.15 -14.95
N ALA A 44 10.23 -0.84 -15.25
CA ALA A 44 9.33 0.12 -14.61
C ALA A 44 7.85 -0.20 -14.88
N ARG A 45 7.51 -0.63 -16.12
CA ARG A 45 6.15 -1.08 -16.46
C ARG A 45 5.76 -2.35 -15.71
N ALA A 46 6.66 -3.33 -15.64
CA ALA A 46 6.42 -4.58 -14.93
C ALA A 46 6.21 -4.35 -13.43
N ILE A 47 7.06 -3.52 -12.80
CA ILE A 47 6.93 -3.13 -11.38
C ILE A 47 5.60 -2.44 -11.13
N ARG A 48 5.23 -1.47 -11.98
CA ARG A 48 3.95 -0.74 -11.85
C ARG A 48 2.75 -1.69 -11.97
N ALA A 49 2.73 -2.55 -12.99
CA ALA A 49 1.66 -3.51 -13.19
C ALA A 49 1.56 -4.53 -12.03
N ALA A 50 2.70 -4.92 -11.44
CA ALA A 50 2.71 -5.75 -10.26
C ALA A 50 2.12 -5.02 -9.03
N ALA A 51 2.50 -3.76 -8.81
CA ALA A 51 1.95 -2.93 -7.74
C ALA A 51 0.43 -2.73 -7.89
N GLU A 52 -0.05 -2.40 -9.09
CA GLU A 52 -1.49 -2.24 -9.36
C GLU A 52 -2.29 -3.52 -9.09
N ARG A 53 -1.73 -4.68 -9.44
CA ARG A 53 -2.35 -5.98 -9.12
C ARG A 53 -2.38 -6.24 -7.62
N ALA A 54 -1.29 -5.94 -6.91
CA ALA A 54 -1.22 -6.11 -5.46
C ALA A 54 -2.24 -5.20 -4.74
N ASP A 55 -2.34 -3.94 -5.16
CA ASP A 55 -3.33 -3.00 -4.63
C ASP A 55 -4.77 -3.46 -4.91
N GLY A 56 -5.03 -3.95 -6.13
CA GLY A 56 -6.31 -4.55 -6.49
C GLY A 56 -6.67 -5.75 -5.62
N ALA A 57 -5.71 -6.66 -5.37
CA ALA A 57 -5.89 -7.83 -4.52
C ALA A 57 -6.15 -7.46 -3.05
N ARG A 58 -5.39 -6.50 -2.50
CA ARG A 58 -5.61 -5.97 -1.14
C ARG A 58 -7.00 -5.35 -1.00
N ALA A 59 -7.40 -4.54 -1.98
CA ALA A 59 -8.72 -3.92 -2.01
C ALA A 59 -9.84 -4.96 -2.10
N GLN A 60 -9.65 -6.00 -2.93
CA GLN A 60 -10.62 -7.07 -3.06
C GLN A 60 -10.75 -7.89 -1.77
N HIS A 61 -9.62 -8.25 -1.14
CA HIS A 61 -9.62 -8.96 0.15
C HIS A 61 -10.43 -8.22 1.21
N LEU A 62 -10.25 -6.89 1.34
CA LEU A 62 -11.00 -6.08 2.30
C LEU A 62 -12.51 -6.08 2.04
N ARG A 63 -12.94 -6.14 0.78
CA ARG A 63 -14.37 -6.21 0.44
C ARG A 63 -14.92 -7.60 0.68
N ASP A 64 -14.23 -8.63 0.21
CA ASP A 64 -14.73 -10.00 0.16
C ASP A 64 -14.70 -10.67 1.54
N VAL A 65 -13.66 -10.42 2.34
CA VAL A 65 -13.50 -11.02 3.68
C VAL A 65 -14.19 -10.22 4.77
N HIS A 66 -14.13 -8.89 4.69
CA HIS A 66 -14.62 -8.01 5.76
C HIS A 66 -15.88 -7.22 5.41
N GLY A 67 -16.43 -7.38 4.20
CA GLY A 67 -17.65 -6.69 3.78
C GLY A 67 -17.51 -5.16 3.72
N LEU A 68 -16.28 -4.66 3.54
CA LEU A 68 -16.06 -3.22 3.44
C LEU A 68 -16.61 -2.67 2.13
N SER A 69 -17.20 -1.48 2.19
CA SER A 69 -17.60 -0.72 1.01
C SER A 69 -16.37 -0.22 0.24
N PRO A 70 -16.53 0.22 -1.03
CA PRO A 70 -15.43 0.81 -1.80
C PRO A 70 -14.79 2.02 -1.10
N GLN A 71 -15.58 2.82 -0.38
CA GLN A 71 -15.06 4.01 0.31
C GLN A 71 -14.31 3.64 1.59
N GLU A 72 -14.83 2.70 2.38
CA GLU A 72 -14.12 2.17 3.56
C GLU A 72 -12.81 1.51 3.16
N THR A 73 -12.81 0.73 2.06
CA THR A 73 -11.61 0.07 1.52
C THR A 73 -10.53 1.09 1.17
N ARG A 74 -10.88 2.18 0.46
CA ARG A 74 -9.91 3.24 0.12
C ARG A 74 -9.33 3.91 1.36
N ILE A 75 -10.17 4.20 2.36
CA ILE A 75 -9.72 4.81 3.61
C ILE A 75 -8.77 3.86 4.36
N VAL A 76 -9.12 2.58 4.49
CA VAL A 76 -8.29 1.59 5.18
C VAL A 76 -6.94 1.45 4.48
N LEU A 77 -6.90 1.27 3.16
CA LEU A 77 -5.63 1.14 2.42
C LEU A 77 -4.75 2.37 2.60
N HIS A 78 -5.31 3.58 2.46
CA HIS A 78 -4.58 4.82 2.66
C HIS A 78 -3.92 4.92 4.04
N LEU A 79 -4.64 4.51 5.09
CA LEU A 79 -4.12 4.55 6.46
C LEU A 79 -3.10 3.44 6.73
N VAL A 80 -3.30 2.25 6.15
CA VAL A 80 -2.33 1.15 6.26
C VAL A 80 -1.01 1.49 5.55
N ASP A 81 -1.08 2.23 4.45
CA ASP A 81 0.09 2.70 3.70
C ASP A 81 0.80 3.89 4.37
N GLY A 82 0.44 4.20 5.63
CA GLY A 82 1.08 5.22 6.46
C GLY A 82 0.44 6.61 6.36
N GLY A 83 -0.67 6.74 5.64
CA GLY A 83 -1.44 7.97 5.58
C GLY A 83 -2.09 8.32 6.92
N ALA A 84 -2.32 9.62 7.11
CA ALA A 84 -3.08 10.15 8.24
C ALA A 84 -4.55 10.42 7.86
N VAL A 85 -5.43 10.51 8.85
CA VAL A 85 -6.85 10.89 8.66
C VAL A 85 -7.00 12.22 7.90
N SER A 86 -6.16 13.20 8.24
CA SER A 86 -6.11 14.50 7.55
C SER A 86 -5.77 14.36 6.06
N SER A 87 -4.76 13.55 5.73
CA SER A 87 -4.38 13.29 4.35
C SER A 87 -5.45 12.52 3.56
N ALA A 88 -6.17 11.59 4.20
CA ALA A 88 -7.30 10.90 3.58
C ALA A 88 -8.47 11.86 3.31
N ALA A 89 -8.75 12.76 4.25
CA ALA A 89 -9.76 13.79 4.12
C ALA A 89 -9.47 14.72 2.93
N LEU A 90 -8.23 15.18 2.82
CA LEU A 90 -7.75 15.98 1.69
C LEU A 90 -7.85 15.21 0.36
N ALA A 91 -7.39 13.96 0.32
CA ALA A 91 -7.41 13.14 -0.89
C ALA A 91 -8.83 12.86 -1.40
N LEU A 92 -9.81 12.78 -0.49
CA LEU A 92 -11.20 12.49 -0.80
C LEU A 92 -12.07 13.76 -0.90
N GLY A 93 -11.54 14.95 -0.61
CA GLY A 93 -12.29 16.20 -0.64
C GLY A 93 -13.41 16.28 0.41
N VAL A 94 -13.21 15.68 1.58
CA VAL A 94 -14.20 15.62 2.67
C VAL A 94 -13.60 16.11 3.99
N ALA A 95 -14.45 16.36 4.98
CA ALA A 95 -13.99 16.70 6.34
C ALA A 95 -13.37 15.47 7.06
N GLU A 96 -12.43 15.71 7.97
CA GLU A 96 -11.87 14.65 8.82
C GLU A 96 -12.94 13.89 9.63
N SER A 97 -14.00 14.59 10.06
CA SER A 97 -15.12 13.97 10.77
C SER A 97 -15.80 12.90 9.92
N THR A 98 -15.93 13.10 8.61
CA THR A 98 -16.46 12.11 7.66
C THR A 98 -15.57 10.88 7.60
N ILE A 99 -14.24 11.07 7.53
CA ILE A 99 -13.28 9.94 7.57
C ILE A 99 -13.40 9.17 8.89
N ARG A 100 -13.49 9.86 10.04
CA ARG A 100 -13.67 9.22 11.35
C ARG A 100 -14.98 8.45 11.45
N SER A 101 -16.07 8.93 10.84
CA SER A 101 -17.33 8.20 10.74
C SER A 101 -17.20 6.91 9.92
N HIS A 102 -16.50 6.95 8.78
CA HIS A 102 -16.20 5.74 8.01
C HIS A 102 -15.34 4.75 8.79
N LEU A 103 -14.37 5.23 9.58
CA LEU A 103 -13.57 4.37 10.45
C LEU A 103 -14.39 3.70 11.54
N LYS A 104 -15.36 4.40 12.14
CA LYS A 104 -16.28 3.81 13.11
C LYS A 104 -17.07 2.64 12.49
N SER A 105 -17.57 2.83 11.27
CA SER A 105 -18.25 1.75 10.51
C SER A 105 -17.30 0.59 10.21
N THR A 106 -16.08 0.90 9.77
CA THR A 106 -15.04 -0.11 9.48
C THR A 106 -14.73 -0.95 10.73
N PHE A 107 -14.53 -0.31 11.89
CA PHE A 107 -14.26 -0.99 13.16
C PHE A 107 -15.44 -1.87 13.59
N ALA A 108 -16.67 -1.42 13.39
CA ALA A 108 -17.86 -2.24 13.67
C ALA A 108 -17.93 -3.50 12.78
N LYS A 109 -17.53 -3.40 11.50
CA LYS A 109 -17.55 -4.53 10.55
C LYS A 109 -16.42 -5.53 10.75
N THR A 110 -15.24 -5.04 11.15
CA THR A 110 -14.00 -5.82 11.19
C THR A 110 -13.61 -6.29 12.59
N GLY A 111 -14.20 -5.71 13.64
CA GLY A 111 -13.88 -6.01 15.04
C GLY A 111 -12.59 -5.37 15.57
N VAL A 112 -11.76 -4.75 14.72
CA VAL A 112 -10.57 -4.02 15.18
C VAL A 112 -10.98 -2.69 15.82
N ARG A 113 -10.17 -2.20 16.77
CA ARG A 113 -10.55 -1.05 17.62
C ARG A 113 -9.62 0.15 17.50
N ARG A 114 -8.44 -0.02 16.90
CA ARG A 114 -7.46 1.06 16.72
C ARG A 114 -7.00 1.12 15.27
N GLN A 115 -6.66 2.32 14.82
CA GLN A 115 -6.08 2.53 13.48
C GLN A 115 -4.80 1.71 13.28
N ALA A 116 -3.97 1.59 14.32
CA ALA A 116 -2.74 0.77 14.27
C ALA A 116 -3.02 -0.72 13.99
N ASP A 117 -4.22 -1.21 14.30
CA ASP A 117 -4.59 -2.61 14.11
C ASP A 117 -5.11 -2.87 12.67
N LEU A 118 -5.36 -1.83 11.86
CA LEU A 118 -5.91 -1.97 10.48
C LEU A 118 -5.02 -2.82 9.56
N ARG A 119 -3.71 -2.85 9.79
CA ARG A 119 -2.77 -3.68 9.02
C ARG A 119 -3.12 -5.17 9.10
N SER A 120 -3.66 -5.63 10.24
CA SER A 120 -4.05 -7.03 10.45
C SER A 120 -5.23 -7.48 9.57
N LEU A 121 -5.93 -6.54 8.93
CA LEU A 121 -7.05 -6.85 8.02
C LEU A 121 -6.59 -7.29 6.63
N LEU A 122 -5.29 -7.24 6.34
CA LEU A 122 -4.71 -7.63 5.07
C LEU A 122 -3.97 -8.97 5.18
N PRO A 123 -3.82 -9.72 4.07
CA PRO A 123 -2.99 -10.91 4.04
C PRO A 123 -1.54 -10.55 4.41
N GLY A 124 -0.89 -11.36 5.25
CA GLY A 124 0.51 -11.14 5.66
C GLY A 124 0.72 -10.07 6.74
N GLY A 125 -0.34 -9.65 7.43
CA GLY A 125 -0.23 -8.86 8.67
C GLY A 125 0.26 -9.67 9.87
#